data_AF-X1MYI4-F1
#
_entry.id   AF-X1MYI4-F1
#
_cell.length_a   1.000
_cell.length_b   1.000
_cell.length_c   1.000
_cell.angle_alpha   90.00
_cell.angle_beta   90.00
_cell.angle_gamma   90.00
#
_symmetry.space_group_name_H-M   'P 1'
#
loop_
_entity.id
_entity.type
_entity.pdbx_description
1 polymer ?
#
loop_
_entity_poly.entity_id
_entity_poly.type
_entity_poly.pdbx_seq_one_letter_code
_entity_poly.pdbx_strand_id
1 'polypeptide(L)'
;MNWGALGITIGLIFLAISMLTIGLISERRISELEKYVLSIKDDIERTVIAQGYAFSRANFEKRAVTIEDIENGYALADSLEE
;
A
#
# COMPACT_ATOMS: atom_id res chain seq x y z
N MET A 1 12.35 -52.09 15.49
CA MET A 1 12.39 -50.64 15.18
C MET A 1 12.01 -50.49 13.71
N ASN A 2 10.83 -49.95 13.39
CA ASN A 2 10.33 -49.93 12.02
C ASN A 2 10.87 -48.68 11.30
N TRP A 3 12.09 -48.81 10.76
CA TRP A 3 12.83 -47.73 10.08
C TRP A 3 12.05 -47.09 8.92
N GLY A 4 11.16 -47.85 8.26
CA GLY A 4 10.28 -47.32 7.23
C GLY A 4 9.24 -46.34 7.77
N ALA A 5 8.66 -46.62 8.94
CA ALA A 5 7.71 -45.71 9.58
C ALA A 5 8.37 -44.40 10.05
N LEU A 6 9.64 -44.46 10.51
CA LEU A 6 10.45 -43.30 10.88
C LEU A 6 10.79 -42.41 9.66
N GLY A 7 11.11 -43.01 8.52
CA GLY A 7 11.37 -42.25 7.29
C GLY A 7 10.13 -41.49 6.80
N ILE A 8 8.96 -42.13 6.88
CA ILE A 8 7.68 -41.51 6.48
C ILE A 8 7.32 -40.34 7.40
N THR A 9 7.45 -40.49 8.72
CA THR A 9 7.16 -39.38 9.65
C THR A 9 8.09 -38.20 9.46
N ILE A 10 9.40 -38.43 9.25
CA ILE A 10 10.36 -37.36 8.98
C ILE A 10 10.02 -36.64 7.66
N GLY A 11 9.66 -37.40 6.61
CA GLY A 11 9.24 -36.82 5.33
C GLY A 11 7.98 -35.96 5.43
N LEU A 12 6.98 -36.40 6.20
CA LEU A 12 5.75 -35.64 6.44
C LEU A 12 6.01 -34.34 7.22
N ILE A 13 6.91 -34.38 8.21
CA ILE A 13 7.30 -33.18 8.96
C ILE A 13 7.94 -32.15 8.03
N PHE A 14 8.85 -32.57 7.15
CA PHE A 14 9.49 -31.66 6.18
C PHE A 14 8.50 -31.06 5.19
N LEU A 15 7.52 -31.84 4.72
CA LEU A 15 6.47 -31.36 3.82
C LEU A 15 5.61 -30.27 4.50
N ALA A 16 5.21 -30.50 5.75
CA ALA A 16 4.43 -29.54 6.52
C ALA A 16 5.21 -28.23 6.76
N ILE A 17 6.49 -28.31 7.13
CA ILE A 17 7.34 -27.13 7.34
C ILE A 17 7.50 -26.35 6.03
N SER A 18 7.67 -27.02 4.90
CA SER A 18 7.83 -26.38 3.58
C SER A 18 6.57 -25.59 3.19
N MET A 19 5.40 -26.21 3.35
CA MET A 19 4.11 -25.55 3.08
C MET A 19 3.88 -24.35 4.02
N LEU A 20 4.17 -24.51 5.32
CA LEU A 20 4.06 -23.43 6.30
C LEU A 20 4.96 -22.24 5.94
N THR A 21 6.20 -22.51 5.53
CA THR A 21 7.17 -21.46 5.18
C THR A 21 6.72 -20.66 3.95
N ILE A 22 6.19 -21.35 2.92
CA ILE A 22 5.64 -20.70 1.72
C ILE A 22 4.41 -19.86 2.07
N GLY A 23 3.50 -20.38 2.90
CA GLY A 23 2.31 -19.66 3.36
C GLY A 23 2.66 -18.36 4.09
N LEU A 24 3.58 -18.43 5.06
CA LEU A 24 4.01 -17.25 5.83
C LEU A 24 4.73 -16.19 4.98
N ILE A 25 5.54 -16.61 4.00
CA ILE A 25 6.19 -15.67 3.08
C ILE A 25 5.18 -15.02 2.14
N SER A 26 4.20 -15.79 1.65
CA SER A 26 3.13 -15.28 0.79
C SER A 26 2.28 -14.25 1.51
N GLU A 27 1.84 -14.53 2.74
CA GLU A 27 1.05 -13.59 3.55
C GLU A 27 1.80 -12.30 3.83
N ARG A 28 3.10 -12.38 4.18
CA ARG A 28 3.92 -11.17 4.41
C ARG A 28 4.02 -10.31 3.16
N ARG A 29 4.30 -10.92 2.00
CA ARG A 29 4.41 -10.19 0.72
C ARG A 29 3.08 -9.57 0.30
N ILE A 30 1.97 -10.26 0.52
CA ILE A 30 0.62 -9.73 0.24
C ILE A 30 0.31 -8.57 1.17
N SER A 31 0.62 -8.67 2.47
CA SER A 31 0.42 -7.59 3.43
C SER A 31 1.28 -6.37 3.15
N GLU A 32 2.54 -6.56 2.73
CA GLU A 32 3.40 -5.46 2.28
C GLU A 32 2.83 -4.80 1.02
N LEU A 33 2.40 -5.60 0.04
CA LEU A 33 1.80 -5.08 -1.19
C LEU A 33 0.50 -4.30 -0.90
N GLU A 34 -0.33 -4.79 0.01
CA GLU A 34 -1.55 -4.10 0.44
C GLU A 34 -1.25 -2.75 1.09
N LYS A 35 -0.23 -2.67 1.95
CA LYS A 35 0.24 -1.40 2.51
C LYS A 35 0.73 -0.43 1.45
N TYR A 36 1.51 -0.90 0.48
CA TYR A 36 1.98 -0.06 -0.63
C TYR A 36 0.83 0.43 -1.50
N VAL A 37 -0.17 -0.41 -1.79
CA VAL A 37 -1.34 -0.02 -2.59
C VAL A 37 -2.18 1.01 -1.83
N LEU A 38 -2.37 0.84 -0.51
CA LEU A 38 -3.06 1.81 0.32
C LEU A 38 -2.33 3.14 0.38
N SER A 39 -1.01 3.15 0.59
CA SER A 39 -0.24 4.40 0.60
C SER A 39 -0.27 5.13 -0.75
N ILE A 40 -0.21 4.37 -1.86
CA ILE A 40 -0.32 4.95 -3.20
C ILE A 40 -1.72 5.54 -3.43
N LYS A 41 -2.76 4.87 -2.93
CA LYS A 41 -4.14 5.36 -3.05
C LYS A 41 -4.28 6.70 -2.32
N ASP A 42 -3.81 6.79 -1.09
CA ASP A 42 -3.87 8.03 -0.29
C ASP A 42 -3.05 9.14 -0.98
N ASP A 43 -1.84 8.85 -1.45
CA ASP A 43 -1.01 9.82 -2.20
C ASP A 43 -1.71 10.33 -3.47
N ILE A 44 -2.40 9.46 -4.20
CA ILE A 44 -3.16 9.82 -5.41
C ILE A 44 -4.36 10.70 -5.02
N GLU A 45 -5.13 10.32 -4.01
CA GLU A 45 -6.30 11.05 -3.55
C GLU A 45 -5.91 12.47 -3.11
N ARG A 46 -4.87 12.56 -2.26
CA ARG A 46 -4.27 13.82 -1.81
C ARG A 46 -3.83 14.69 -2.98
N THR A 47 -3.15 14.10 -3.97
CA THR A 47 -2.66 14.81 -5.15
C THR A 47 -3.78 15.31 -6.06
N VAL A 48 -4.87 14.53 -6.20
CA VAL A 48 -6.05 14.93 -7.00
C VAL A 48 -6.78 16.10 -6.33
N ILE A 49 -6.95 16.07 -5.01
CA ILE A 49 -7.56 17.17 -4.25
C ILE A 49 -6.72 18.45 -4.40
N ALA A 50 -5.40 18.34 -4.22
CA ALA A 50 -4.50 19.48 -4.32
C ALA A 50 -4.52 20.13 -5.70
N GLN A 51 -4.43 19.34 -6.77
CA GLN A 51 -4.49 19.85 -8.14
C GLN A 51 -5.88 20.41 -8.49
N GLY A 52 -6.95 19.75 -8.05
CA GLY A 52 -8.32 20.22 -8.26
C GLY A 52 -8.57 21.59 -7.62
N TYR A 53 -8.12 21.76 -6.37
CA TYR A 53 -8.16 23.04 -5.67
C TYR A 53 -7.33 24.09 -6.42
N ALA A 54 -6.08 23.76 -6.75
CA ALA A 54 -5.16 24.70 -7.37
C ALA A 54 -5.68 25.22 -8.71
N PHE A 55 -6.22 24.31 -9.53
CA PHE A 55 -6.84 24.67 -10.81
C PHE A 55 -8.11 25.50 -10.62
N SER A 56 -8.98 25.12 -9.68
CA SER A 56 -10.21 25.85 -9.39
C SER A 56 -9.93 27.29 -8.96
N ARG A 57 -8.95 27.48 -8.07
CA ARG A 57 -8.55 28.80 -7.58
C ARG A 57 -7.91 29.66 -8.67
N ALA A 58 -6.97 29.10 -9.43
CA ALA A 58 -6.35 29.79 -10.55
C ALA A 58 -7.38 30.22 -11.61
N ASN A 59 -8.35 29.35 -11.91
CA ASN A 59 -9.44 29.64 -12.82
C ASN A 59 -10.38 30.74 -12.29
N PHE A 60 -10.73 30.71 -11.00
CA PHE A 60 -11.52 31.75 -10.35
C PHE A 60 -10.84 33.12 -10.42
N GLU A 61 -9.53 33.15 -10.17
CA GLU A 61 -8.72 34.37 -10.20
C GLU A 61 -8.25 34.75 -11.63
N LYS A 62 -8.65 33.98 -12.65
CA LYS A 62 -8.29 34.18 -14.08
C LYS A 62 -6.79 34.33 -14.32
N ARG A 63 -5.99 33.55 -13.60
CA ARG A 63 -4.53 33.53 -13.70
C ARG A 63 -4.01 32.11 -13.89
N ALA A 64 -2.72 31.99 -14.19
CA ALA A 64 -2.06 30.69 -14.21
C ALA A 64 -2.00 30.09 -12.79
N VAL A 65 -1.93 28.76 -12.73
CA VAL A 65 -1.66 28.03 -11.49
C VAL A 65 -0.29 28.44 -10.96
N THR A 66 -0.24 28.76 -9.67
CA THR A 66 0.99 29.11 -8.96
C THR A 66 1.36 28.02 -7.99
N ILE A 67 2.61 28.07 -7.50
CA ILE A 67 3.08 27.14 -6.46
C ILE A 67 2.24 27.28 -5.19
N GLU A 68 1.86 28.50 -4.82
CA GLU A 68 1.02 28.78 -3.64
C GLU A 68 -0.37 28.10 -3.75
N ASP A 69 -0.95 27.99 -4.95
CA ASP A 69 -2.22 27.28 -5.13
C ASP A 69 -2.08 25.78 -4.88
N ILE A 70 -0.94 25.20 -5.28
CA ILE A 70 -0.62 23.79 -5.08
C ILE A 70 -0.38 23.52 -3.59
N GLU A 71 0.38 24.37 -2.91
CA GLU A 71 0.64 24.28 -1.47
C GLU A 71 -0.66 24.37 -0.66
N ASN A 72 -1.52 25.35 -0.98
CA ASN A 72 -2.84 25.48 -0.37
C ASN A 72 -3.74 24.28 -0.68
N GLY A 73 -3.61 23.69 -1.88
CA GLY A 73 -4.31 22.47 -2.25
C GLY A 73 -3.88 21.26 -1.42
N TYR A 74 -2.58 21.10 -1.16
CA TYR A 74 -2.08 20.05 -0.27
C TYR A 74 -2.50 20.28 1.18
N ALA A 75 -2.45 21.53 1.67
CA ALA A 75 -2.95 21.86 3.00
C ALA A 75 -4.45 21.55 3.17
N LEU A 76 -5.25 21.78 2.12
CA LEU A 76 -6.66 21.38 2.10
C LEU A 76 -6.81 19.86 2.15
N ALA A 77 -6.05 19.12 1.32
CA ALA A 77 -6.08 17.67 1.32
C ALA A 77 -5.74 17.08 2.70
N ASP A 78 -4.69 17.62 3.34
CA ASP A 78 -4.26 17.19 4.68
C ASP A 78 -5.33 17.46 5.74
N SER A 79 -6.06 18.58 5.63
CA SER A 79 -7.16 18.90 6.56
C SER A 79 -8.40 18.01 6.44
N LEU A 80 -8.51 17.22 5.36
CA LEU A 80 -9.62 16.28 5.15
C LEU A 80 -9.31 14.87 5.66
N GLU A 81 -8.04 14.58 5.96
CA GLU A 81 -7.58 13.32 6.53
C GLU A 81 -7.54 13.32 8.07
N GLU A 82 -7.81 14.47 8.71
CA GLU A 82 -7.89 14.66 10.18
C GLU A 82 -9.32 14.49 10.73
#